data_AF-A0A345QMR3-F1
#
_entry.id   AF-A0A345QMR3-F1
#
_cell.length_a   1.000
_cell.length_b   1.000
_cell.length_c   1.000
_cell.angle_alpha   90.00
_cell.angle_beta   90.00
_cell.angle_gamma   90.00
#
_symmetry.space_group_name_H-M   'P 1'
#
loop_
_entity.id
_entity.type
_entity.pdbx_description
1 polymer ?
#
loop_
_entity_poly.entity_id
_entity_poly.type
_entity_poly.pdbx_seq_one_letter_code
_entity_poly.pdbx_strand_id
1 'polypeptide(L)' 'MLKLAKEVAIATTVYGILSYVFRFSLEEGDGIPEVIMGSLVFGAIYLVVGLLFKLIRRKSE' A
#
# COMPACT_ATOMS: atom_id res chain seq x y z
N MET A 1 11.14 4.46 12.31
CA MET A 1 10.42 3.29 11.73
C MET A 1 8.92 3.41 11.97
N LEU A 2 8.50 3.81 13.18
CA LEU A 2 7.09 4.00 13.54
C LEU A 2 6.29 4.92 12.59
N LYS A 3 6.88 6.04 12.11
CA LYS A 3 6.21 6.94 11.16
C LYS A 3 5.89 6.25 9.82
N LEU A 4 6.87 5.58 9.21
CA LEU A 4 6.70 4.85 7.96
C LEU A 4 5.69 3.70 8.11
N ALA A 5 5.70 2.99 9.23
CA ALA A 5 4.72 1.95 9.51
C ALA A 5 3.28 2.50 9.57
N LYS A 6 3.09 3.67 10.17
CA LYS A 6 1.78 4.37 10.17
C LYS A 6 1.36 4.80 8.76
N GLU A 7 2.29 5.36 7.99
CA GLU A 7 2.03 5.78 6.60
C GLU A 7 1.62 4.57 5.73
N VAL A 8 2.32 3.45 5.84
CA VAL A 8 1.98 2.19 5.16
C VAL A 8 0.59 1.71 5.57
N ALA A 9 0.29 1.67 6.87
CA ALA A 9 -1.02 1.22 7.35
C ALA A 9 -2.16 2.09 6.82
N ILE A 10 -1.98 3.42 6.79
CA ILE A 10 -2.96 4.36 6.23
C ILE A 10 -3.10 4.14 4.72
N ALA A 11 -1.99 4.07 3.99
CA ALA A 11 -1.99 3.88 2.54
C ALA A 11 -2.68 2.56 2.13
N THR A 12 -2.36 1.45 2.81
CA THR A 12 -3.00 0.14 2.62
C THR A 12 -4.50 0.21 2.89
N THR A 13 -4.91 0.85 3.98
CA THR A 13 -6.33 0.97 4.35
C THR A 13 -7.10 1.80 3.32
N VAL A 14 -6.54 2.94 2.92
CA VAL A 14 -7.16 3.82 1.91
C VAL A 14 -7.30 3.09 0.58
N TYR A 15 -6.26 2.40 0.12
CA TYR A 15 -6.31 1.62 -1.11
C TYR A 15 -7.39 0.53 -1.04
N GLY A 16 -7.49 -0.19 0.08
CA GLY A 16 -8.51 -1.22 0.26
C GLY A 16 -9.93 -0.68 0.25
N ILE A 17 -10.19 0.46 0.91
CA ILE A 17 -11.49 1.13 0.88
C ILE A 17 -11.82 1.55 -0.56
N LEU A 18 -10.88 2.15 -1.28
CA LEU A 18 -11.10 2.58 -2.66
C LEU A 18 -11.37 1.39 -3.60
N SER A 19 -10.61 0.32 -3.45
CA SER A 19 -10.78 -0.91 -4.23
C SER A 19 -12.13 -1.56 -3.95
N TYR A 20 -12.57 -1.59 -2.69
CA TYR A 20 -13.87 -2.14 -2.32
C TYR A 20 -15.06 -1.29 -2.79
N VAL A 21 -15.02 0.03 -2.53
CA VAL A 21 -16.15 0.94 -2.78
C VAL A 21 -16.31 1.25 -4.27
N PHE A 22 -15.19 1.49 -4.96
CA PHE A 22 -15.20 1.92 -6.36
C PHE A 22 -14.89 0.79 -7.34
N ARG A 23 -14.70 -0.44 -6.85
CA ARG A 23 -14.19 -1.57 -7.64
C ARG A 23 -12.92 -1.23 -8.41
N PHE A 24 -12.09 -0.39 -7.80
CA PHE A 24 -10.85 0.06 -8.41
C PHE A 24 -9.86 -1.11 -8.46
N SER A 25 -9.27 -1.36 -9.62
CA SER A 25 -8.31 -2.45 -9.84
C SER A 25 -8.86 -3.87 -9.61
N LEU A 26 -10.19 -4.04 -9.72
CA LEU A 26 -10.88 -5.33 -9.66
C LEU A 26 -11.52 -5.66 -11.02
N GLU A 27 -11.50 -6.93 -11.38
CA GLU A 27 -12.17 -7.48 -12.55
C GLU A 27 -13.59 -8.00 -12.23
N GLU A 28 -14.39 -8.28 -13.27
CA GLU A 28 -15.69 -8.91 -13.09
C GLU A 28 -15.54 -10.32 -12.53
N GLY A 29 -15.96 -10.50 -11.27
CA GLY A 29 -15.84 -11.75 -10.53
C GLY A 29 -15.00 -11.64 -9.27
N ASP A 30 -14.20 -10.58 -9.16
CA ASP A 30 -13.37 -10.34 -7.98
C ASP A 30 -14.21 -9.95 -6.77
N GLY A 31 -13.81 -10.49 -5.61
CA GLY A 31 -14.49 -10.31 -4.34
C GLY A 31 -13.59 -9.70 -3.26
N ILE A 32 -14.00 -9.94 -2.01
CA ILE A 32 -13.28 -9.46 -0.83
C ILE A 32 -11.84 -10.00 -0.75
N PRO A 33 -11.55 -11.29 -1.07
CA PRO A 33 -10.18 -11.81 -1.02
C PRO A 33 -9.21 -11.03 -1.91
N GLU A 34 -9.64 -10.67 -3.12
CA GLU A 34 -8.83 -9.94 -4.10
C GLU A 34 -8.55 -8.51 -3.62
N VAL A 35 -9.53 -7.84 -3.01
CA VAL A 35 -9.34 -6.53 -2.37
C VAL A 35 -8.29 -6.60 -1.26
N ILE A 36 -8.37 -7.61 -0.39
CA ILE A 36 -7.42 -7.77 0.71
C ILE A 36 -6.01 -8.01 0.15
N MET A 37 -5.89 -8.91 -0.82
CA MET A 37 -4.61 -9.26 -1.44
C MET A 37 -4.00 -8.06 -2.17
N GLY A 38 -4.78 -7.33 -2.97
CA GLY A 38 -4.34 -6.11 -3.64
C GLY A 38 -3.88 -5.03 -2.65
N SER A 39 -4.62 -4.85 -1.56
CA SER A 39 -4.25 -3.91 -0.49
C SER A 39 -2.93 -4.29 0.18
N LEU A 40 -2.71 -5.57 0.47
CA LEU A 40 -1.47 -6.06 1.06
C LEU A 40 -0.28 -5.87 0.11
N VAL A 41 -0.45 -6.19 -1.17
CA VAL A 41 0.59 -5.98 -2.21
C VAL A 41 0.93 -4.50 -2.33
N PHE A 42 -0.07 -3.63 -2.42
CA PHE A 42 0.14 -2.19 -2.46
C PHE A 42 0.89 -1.69 -1.22
N GLY A 43 0.49 -2.12 -0.02
CA GLY A 43 1.17 -1.80 1.22
C GLY A 43 2.63 -2.23 1.25
N ALA A 44 2.93 -3.43 0.76
CA ALA A 44 4.29 -3.93 0.66
C ALA A 44 5.15 -3.09 -0.30
N ILE A 45 4.61 -2.73 -1.47
CA ILE A 45 5.29 -1.86 -2.44
C ILE A 45 5.56 -0.49 -1.82
N TYR A 46 4.56 0.12 -1.17
CA TYR A 46 4.70 1.41 -0.51
C TYR A 46 5.81 1.38 0.55
N LEU A 47 5.88 0.32 1.35
CA LEU A 47 6.92 0.13 2.34
C LEU A 47 8.31 0.05 1.70
N VAL A 48 8.47 -0.75 0.63
CA VAL A 48 9.74 -0.90 -0.08
C VAL A 48 10.19 0.45 -0.66
N VAL A 49 9.30 1.15 -1.35
CA VAL A 49 9.60 2.48 -1.93
C VAL A 49 9.97 3.49 -0.84
N GLY A 50 9.22 3.53 0.25
CA GLY A 50 9.53 4.40 1.39
C GLY A 50 10.88 4.11 2.05
N LEU A 51 11.27 2.82 2.12
CA LEU A 51 12.60 2.42 2.59
C LEU A 51 13.71 2.83 1.62
N LEU A 52 13.51 2.66 0.31
CA LEU A 52 14.45 3.09 -0.72
C LEU A 52 14.71 4.60 -0.66
N PHE A 53 13.67 5.42 -0.58
CA PHE A 53 13.82 6.87 -0.44
C PHE A 53 14.59 7.26 0.82
N LYS A 54 14.32 6.59 1.94
CA LYS A 54 15.03 6.82 3.19
C LYS A 54 16.52 6.46 3.09
N LEU A 55 16.83 5.38 2.36
CA LEU A 55 18.21 4.94 2.09
C LEU A 55 18.95 5.95 1.21
N ILE A 56 18.33 6.41 0.13
CA ILE A 56 18.89 7.42 -0.77
C ILE A 56 19.16 8.73 -0.01
N ARG A 57 18.19 9.19 0.77
CA ARG A 57 18.32 10.42 1.56
C ARG A 57 19.48 10.34 2.57
N ARG A 58 19.65 9.20 3.25
CA ARG A 58 20.78 8.99 4.18
C ARG A 58 22.15 8.99 3.50
N LYS A 59 22.23 8.64 2.22
CA LYS A 59 23.49 8.63 1.46
C LYS A 59 23.87 10.02 0.95
N SER A 60 22.91 10.95 0.93
CA SER A 60 23.09 12.34 0.47
C SER A 60 23.41 13.32 1.60
N GLU A 61 23.38 12.86 2.85
CA GLU A 61 23.82 13.57 4.07
C GLU A 61 25.22 13.09 4.45
#